data_AF-A0A0F9HSG6-F1
#
_entry.id   AF-A0A0F9HSG6-F1
#
_cell.length_a   1.000
_cell.length_b   1.000
_cell.length_c   1.000
_cell.angle_alpha   90.00
_cell.angle_beta   90.00
_cell.angle_gamma   90.00
#
_symmetry.space_group_name_H-M   'P 1'
#
loop_
_entity.id
_entity.type
_entity.pdbx_description
1 polymer ?
#
loop_
_entity_poly.entity_id
_entity_poly.type
_entity_poly.pdbx_seq_one_letter_code
_entity_poly.pdbx_strand_id
1 'polypeptide(L)' 'DWSQYLIGGKAGGGVQTASSMHLYFNYDKTVYRFVLRYDGQPWWQTTLTPKHGGAGATMSPFVALATRA' A
#
# COMPACT_ATOMS: atom_id res chain seq x y z
N ASP A 1 -4.67 -8.05 -12.50
CA ASP A 1 -3.58 -9.01 -12.26
C ASP A 1 -2.72 -8.45 -11.12
N TRP A 2 -2.62 -9.18 -10.00
CA TRP A 2 -1.87 -8.73 -8.82
C TRP A 2 -0.36 -8.89 -8.99
N SER A 3 0.11 -9.67 -9.97
CA SER A 3 1.54 -9.81 -10.25
C SER A 3 2.19 -8.49 -10.69
N GLN A 4 1.39 -7.52 -11.13
CA GLN A 4 1.83 -6.19 -11.58
C GLN A 4 1.70 -5.11 -10.49
N TYR A 5 1.41 -5.49 -9.25
CA TYR A 5 1.34 -4.60 -8.10
C TYR A 5 2.43 -4.96 -7.08
N LEU A 6 3.27 -3.99 -6.74
CA LEU A 6 4.29 -4.10 -5.72
C LEU A 6 3.72 -3.75 -4.36
N ILE A 7 4.08 -4.53 -3.36
CA ILE A 7 3.86 -4.20 -1.95
C ILE A 7 5.22 -4.29 -1.25
N GLY A 8 5.61 -3.20 -0.60
CA GLY A 8 6.82 -3.11 0.20
C GLY A 8 6.48 -2.90 1.67
N GLY A 9 7.08 -3.71 2.55
CA GLY A 9 7.15 -3.39 3.98
C GLY A 9 8.27 -2.38 4.24
N LYS A 10 8.12 -1.54 5.27
CA LYS A 10 9.20 -0.63 5.69
C LYS A 10 10.49 -1.44 5.98
N ALA A 11 11.57 -1.17 5.24
CA ALA A 11 12.85 -1.83 5.44
C ALA A 11 13.38 -1.65 6.88
N GLY A 12 13.84 -2.74 7.49
CA GLY A 12 14.28 -2.77 8.90
C GLY A 12 13.17 -2.57 9.94
N GLY A 13 11.91 -2.40 9.51
CA GLY A 13 10.75 -2.22 10.37
C GLY A 13 9.78 -3.38 10.21
N GLY A 14 10.09 -4.51 10.85
CA GLY A 14 9.08 -5.56 11.09
C GLY A 14 7.92 -5.03 11.94
N VAL A 15 7.07 -5.93 12.43
CA VAL A 15 5.98 -5.53 13.34
C VAL A 15 6.59 -4.83 14.55
N GLN A 16 6.31 -3.53 14.71
CA GLN A 16 6.76 -2.79 15.88
C GLN A 16 5.79 -3.09 17.02
N THR A 17 6.28 -3.80 18.03
CA THR A 17 5.52 -4.15 19.22
C THR A 17 5.85 -3.19 20.36
N ALA A 18 4.83 -2.80 21.12
CA ALA A 18 5.00 -2.04 22.35
C ALA A 18 3.94 -2.47 23.36
N SER A 19 4.31 -2.60 24.63
CA SER A 19 3.37 -2.76 25.73
C SER A 19 3.41 -1.52 26.62
N SER A 20 2.27 -1.13 27.17
CA SER A 20 2.19 -0.03 28.13
C SER A 20 1.11 -0.30 29.16
N MET A 21 1.47 -0.17 30.44
CA MET A 21 0.54 -0.09 31.56
C MET A 21 0.03 1.35 31.77
N HIS A 22 0.66 2.35 31.12
CA HIS A 22 0.48 3.75 31.46
C HIS A 22 -0.71 4.41 30.74
N LEU A 23 -1.21 3.78 29.68
CA LEU A 23 -2.27 4.39 28.86
C LEU A 23 -3.61 4.45 29.61
N TYR A 24 -3.81 3.61 30.64
CA TYR A 24 -5.02 3.56 31.48
C TYR A 24 -4.71 3.06 32.92
N PHE A 25 -3.97 3.86 33.70
CA PHE A 25 -3.62 3.52 35.10
C PHE A 25 -4.83 3.24 36.02
N ASN A 26 -6.02 3.71 35.66
CA ASN A 26 -7.20 3.62 36.51
C ASN A 26 -7.87 2.23 36.52
N TYR A 27 -7.45 1.31 35.64
CA TYR A 27 -8.19 0.06 35.40
C TYR A 27 -7.34 -1.23 35.49
N ASP A 28 -6.10 -1.17 35.98
CA ASP A 28 -5.19 -2.33 36.07
C ASP A 28 -5.07 -3.11 34.74
N LYS A 29 -4.96 -2.39 33.61
CA LYS A 29 -4.87 -3.01 32.26
C LYS A 29 -3.50 -2.80 31.63
N THR A 30 -3.00 -3.86 31.00
CA THR A 30 -1.85 -3.79 30.10
C THR A 30 -2.34 -3.71 28.66
N VAL A 31 -1.90 -2.69 27.91
CA VAL A 31 -2.22 -2.52 26.49
C VAL A 31 -1.04 -2.98 25.64
N TYR A 32 -1.33 -3.72 24.57
CA TYR A 32 -0.37 -4.11 23.55
C TYR A 32 -0.67 -3.38 22.24
N ARG A 33 0.36 -2.81 21.61
CA ARG A 33 0.29 -2.12 20.32
C ARG A 33 1.18 -2.83 19.32
N PHE A 34 0.61 -3.10 18.15
CA PHE A 34 1.30 -3.65 16.98
C PHE A 34 1.19 -2.63 15.85
N VAL A 35 2.32 -2.15 15.34
CA VAL A 35 2.33 -1.22 14.20
C VAL A 35 3.03 -1.88 13.02
N LEU A 36 2.32 -1.87 11.89
CA LEU A 36 2.82 -2.31 10.60
C LEU A 36 2.76 -1.14 9.63
N ARG A 37 3.75 -1.05 8.75
CA ARG A 37 3.83 -0.02 7.71
C ARG A 37 4.12 -0.69 6.39
N TYR A 38 3.15 -0.58 5.49
CA TYR A 38 3.22 -1.07 4.13
C TYR A 38 2.97 0.07 3.16
N ASP A 39 3.66 0.03 2.05
CA ASP A 39 3.42 0.88 0.90
C ASP A 39 3.22 0.00 -0.33
N GLY A 40 2.56 0.52 -1.36
CA GLY A 40 2.26 -0.25 -2.55
C GLY A 40 2.10 0.63 -3.78
N GLN A 41 2.58 0.13 -4.91
CA GLN A 41 2.48 0.83 -6.18
C GLN A 41 2.43 -0.16 -7.36
N PRO A 42 1.88 0.23 -8.52
CA PRO A 42 2.07 -0.54 -9.74
C PRO A 42 3.57 -0.76 -10.04
N TRP A 43 3.89 -1.94 -10.56
CA TRP A 43 5.24 -2.26 -11.04
C TRP A 43 5.62 -1.38 -12.25
N TRP A 44 4.62 -1.03 -13.07
CA TRP A 44 4.82 -0.17 -14.23
C TRP A 44 5.08 1.27 -13.75
N GLN A 45 6.25 1.81 -14.10
CA GLN A 45 6.61 3.19 -13.79
C GLN A 45 5.89 4.20 -14.70
N THR A 46 5.58 3.79 -15.93
CA THR A 46 4.93 4.63 -16.94
C THR A 46 3.94 3.79 -17.75
N THR A 47 3.02 4.47 -18.44
CA THR A 47 2.07 3.85 -19.36
C THR A 47 2.75 3.34 -20.61
N LEU A 48 2.27 2.24 -21.18
CA LEU A 48 2.80 1.66 -22.42
C LEU A 48 1.95 2.09 -23.62
N THR A 49 2.58 2.64 -24.66
CA THR A 49 1.93 2.89 -25.96
C THR A 49 2.48 1.91 -27.01
N PRO A 50 1.66 0.96 -27.51
CA PRO A 50 2.11 0.01 -28.51
C PRO A 50 2.48 0.68 -29.84
N LYS A 51 3.56 0.21 -30.48
CA LYS A 51 4.07 0.73 -31.78
C LYS A 51 2.99 0.79 -32.88
N HIS A 52 2.05 -0.14 -32.88
CA HIS A 52 0.98 -0.25 -33.88
C HIS A 52 -0.41 0.12 -33.34
N GLY A 53 -0.52 0.71 -32.14
CA GLY A 53 -1.79 1.03 -31.49
C GLY A 53 -2.26 2.49 -31.62
N GLY A 54 -1.39 3.40 -32.10
CA GLY A 54 -1.66 4.83 -32.12
C GLY A 54 -1.81 5.44 -30.73
N ALA A 55 -2.06 6.75 -30.65
CA ALA A 55 -2.12 7.50 -29.38
C ALA A 55 -3.31 7.12 -28.46
N GLY A 56 -4.34 6.46 -29.02
CA GLY A 56 -5.53 6.02 -28.28
C GLY A 56 -5.39 4.66 -27.59
N ALA A 57 -4.29 3.91 -27.85
CA ALA A 57 -4.07 2.59 -27.28
C ALA A 57 -3.10 2.61 -26.09
N THR A 58 -3.00 3.73 -25.37
CA THR A 58 -2.17 3.81 -24.15
C THR A 58 -2.73 2.89 -23.07
N MET A 59 -1.91 1.94 -22.60
CA MET A 59 -2.31 0.89 -21.67
C MET A 59 -1.69 1.09 -20.28
N SER A 60 -2.40 0.62 -19.26
CA SER A 60 -1.98 0.55 -17.87
C SER A 60 -2.35 -0.83 -17.29
N PRO A 61 -1.61 -1.34 -16.30
CA PRO A 61 -1.93 -2.61 -15.64
C PRO A 61 -3.23 -2.56 -14.82
N PHE A 62 -3.68 -1.37 -14.46
CA PHE A 62 -4.89 -1.12 -13.67
C PHE A 62 -5.80 -0.10 -14.37
N VAL A 63 -7.12 -0.29 -14.22
CA VAL A 63 -8.15 0.62 -14.71
C VAL A 63 -8.56 1.55 -13.58
N ALA A 64 -8.52 2.86 -13.82
CA ALA A 64 -9.10 3.85 -12.92
C ALA A 64 -10.58 4.06 -13.27
N LEU A 65 -11.43 4.14 -12.25
CA LEU A 65 -12.81 4.56 -12.44
C LEU A 65 -12.85 6.09 -12.63
N ALA A 66 -13.61 6.55 -13.61
CA ALA A 66 -13.85 7.99 -13.78
C ALA A 66 -14.59 8.53 -12.54
N THR A 67 -14.24 9.76 -12.11
CA THR A 67 -15.06 10.51 -11.15
C THR A 67 -16.48 10.59 -11.68
N ARG A 68 -17.46 10.12 -10.90
CA ARG A 68 -18.85 10.46 -11.16
C ARG A 68 -19.08 11.88 -10.64
N ALA A 69 -19.40 12.80 -11.55
CA ALA A 69 -19.88 14.13 -11.22
C ALA A 69 -21.32 14.08 -10.72
#